data_AF-A0A9D0Q5Z1-F1
#
_entry.id   AF-A0A9D0Q5Z1-F1
#
_cell.length_a   1.000
_cell.length_b   1.000
_cell.length_c   1.000
_cell.angle_alpha   90.00
_cell.angle_beta   90.00
_cell.angle_gamma   90.00
#
_symmetry.space_group_name_H-M   'P 1'
#
loop_
_entity.id
_entity.type
_entity.pdbx_description
1 polymer ?
#
loop_
_entity_poly.entity_id
_entity_poly.type
_entity_poly.pdbx_seq_one_letter_code
_entity_poly.pdbx_strand_id
1 'polypeptide(L)'
;MNCLVFLFTDWLALTYRTRHQYLYAIIAPFNQQSLSIDCTNKNDTAGCFSELIQKAHAHFQQKVVILIDEYDKPILDNITDPETAKIMREGLKNLYSVIKDNDQFIRFVFITGVSKFSKVSIFSGLNK
;
A
#
# COMPACT_ATOMS: atom_id res chain seq x y z
N MET A 1 18.98 15.55 10.33
CA MET A 1 18.98 14.06 10.33
C MET A 1 17.52 13.66 10.41
N ASN A 2 16.83 13.60 9.26
CA ASN A 2 15.37 13.44 9.19
C ASN A 2 15.13 12.02 8.70
N CYS A 3 14.79 11.12 9.62
CA CYS A 3 14.58 9.72 9.32
C CYS A 3 13.21 9.57 8.65
N LEU A 4 13.19 9.63 7.32
CA LEU A 4 12.00 9.24 6.58
C LEU A 4 11.75 7.75 6.83
N VAL A 5 10.66 7.43 7.51
CA VAL A 5 10.15 6.06 7.55
C VAL A 5 9.52 5.76 6.20
N PHE A 6 10.13 4.87 5.41
CA PHE A 6 9.60 4.42 4.13
C PHE A 6 8.84 3.11 4.31
N LEU A 7 7.55 3.11 3.99
CA LEU A 7 6.80 1.89 3.75
C LEU A 7 6.93 1.58 2.25
N PHE A 8 7.78 0.61 1.89
CA PHE A 8 8.03 0.22 0.51
C PHE A 8 7.06 -0.91 0.12
N THR A 9 6.35 -0.73 -0.99
CA THR A 9 5.47 -1.76 -1.55
C THR A 9 6.03 -2.18 -2.91
N ASP A 10 7.14 -2.92 -2.92
CA ASP A 10 7.70 -3.47 -4.16
C ASP A 10 6.82 -4.61 -4.68
N TRP A 11 6.35 -4.51 -5.92
CA TRP A 11 5.56 -5.55 -6.55
C TRP A 11 6.42 -6.71 -7.10
N LEU A 12 7.75 -6.56 -7.22
CA LEU A 12 8.64 -7.61 -7.73
C LEU A 12 8.66 -8.89 -6.86
N ALA A 13 8.34 -8.77 -5.57
CA ALA A 13 8.22 -9.90 -4.66
C ALA A 13 6.95 -10.77 -4.87
N LEU A 14 6.00 -10.33 -5.71
CA LEU A 14 4.70 -10.99 -5.93
C LEU A 14 4.69 -11.98 -7.10
N THR A 15 5.84 -12.29 -7.69
CA THR A 15 5.89 -13.12 -8.89
C THR A 15 5.49 -14.59 -8.67
N TYR A 16 5.42 -15.13 -7.45
CA TYR A 16 5.08 -16.55 -7.24
C TYR A 16 4.38 -16.85 -5.89
N ARG A 17 3.04 -16.71 -5.80
CA ARG A 17 2.13 -17.73 -5.21
C ARG A 17 0.66 -17.28 -5.10
N THR A 18 -0.21 -18.04 -5.78
CA THR A 18 -1.59 -18.43 -5.42
C THR A 18 -2.57 -17.38 -4.83
N ARG A 19 -3.50 -16.93 -5.69
CA ARG A 19 -4.96 -16.74 -5.49
C ARG A 19 -5.45 -16.23 -4.10
N HIS A 20 -6.00 -15.00 -4.12
CA HIS A 20 -6.95 -14.38 -3.17
C HIS A 20 -6.49 -13.39 -2.07
N GLN A 21 -5.23 -12.96 -1.98
CA GLN A 21 -4.88 -12.00 -0.91
C GLN A 21 -3.65 -11.13 -1.17
N TYR A 22 -3.63 -10.34 -2.24
CA TYR A 22 -2.41 -9.61 -2.60
C TYR A 22 -2.65 -8.17 -2.98
N LEU A 23 -2.68 -7.33 -1.95
CA LEU A 23 -2.01 -6.02 -2.00
C LEU A 23 -1.16 -5.73 -0.76
N TYR A 24 -1.22 -6.63 0.22
CA TYR A 24 -1.08 -6.30 1.63
C TYR A 24 -0.21 -7.31 2.38
N ALA A 25 -0.18 -8.57 1.90
CA ALA A 25 0.53 -9.69 2.49
C ALA A 25 2.08 -9.57 2.47
N ILE A 26 2.63 -8.65 1.68
CA ILE A 26 4.09 -8.39 1.62
C ILE A 26 4.47 -7.13 2.39
N ILE A 27 3.57 -6.14 2.44
CA ILE A 27 3.83 -4.84 3.06
C ILE A 27 4.02 -4.98 4.56
N ALA A 28 3.17 -5.76 5.23
CA ALA A 28 3.21 -5.87 6.69
C ALA A 28 4.49 -6.55 7.20
N PRO A 29 4.88 -7.77 6.77
CA PRO A 29 6.04 -8.46 7.36
C PRO A 29 7.38 -7.73 7.13
N PHE A 30 7.60 -7.20 5.92
CA PHE A 30 8.85 -6.52 5.58
C PHE A 30 9.02 -5.21 6.36
N ASN A 31 7.96 -4.41 6.47
CA ASN A 31 8.00 -3.15 7.21
C ASN A 31 8.02 -3.40 8.73
N GLN A 32 7.35 -4.43 9.22
CA GLN A 32 7.46 -4.83 10.63
C GLN A 32 8.91 -5.13 11.01
N GLN A 33 9.61 -5.90 10.18
CA GLN A 33 11.02 -6.24 10.40
C GLN A 33 11.95 -5.03 10.26
N SER A 34 11.78 -4.24 9.20
CA SER A 34 12.63 -3.08 8.91
C SER A 34 12.46 -1.96 9.94
N LEU A 35 11.26 -1.79 10.48
CA LEU A 35 10.95 -0.77 11.48
C LEU A 35 11.02 -1.29 12.92
N SER A 36 11.16 -2.60 13.11
CA SER A 36 11.05 -3.27 14.43
C SER A 36 9.74 -2.93 15.16
N ILE A 37 8.64 -2.86 14.41
CA ILE A 37 7.30 -2.53 14.90
C ILE A 37 6.36 -3.66 14.53
N ASP A 38 5.68 -4.25 15.51
CA ASP A 38 4.68 -5.29 15.24
C ASP A 38 3.25 -4.73 15.24
N CYS A 39 2.41 -5.24 14.33
CA CYS A 39 0.97 -5.00 14.36
C CYS A 39 0.24 -6.08 15.15
N THR A 40 -0.85 -5.69 15.80
CA THR A 40 -1.62 -6.52 16.74
C THR A 40 -2.37 -7.64 16.02
N ASN A 41 -3.00 -7.34 14.88
CA ASN A 41 -3.77 -8.31 14.11
C ASN A 41 -3.20 -8.48 12.70
N LYS A 42 -2.48 -9.59 12.48
CA LYS A 42 -1.87 -9.91 11.18
C LYS A 42 -2.89 -10.36 10.11
N ASN A 43 -4.11 -10.73 10.51
CA ASN A 43 -5.17 -11.19 9.59
C ASN A 43 -5.99 -10.03 9.01
N ASP A 44 -5.98 -8.86 9.65
CA ASP A 44 -6.57 -7.63 9.12
C ASP A 44 -5.47 -6.74 8.56
N THR A 45 -5.24 -6.82 7.26
CA THR A 45 -4.09 -6.12 6.70
C THR A 45 -4.30 -4.62 6.52
N ALA A 46 -5.54 -4.16 6.35
CA ALA A 46 -5.84 -2.74 6.34
C ALA A 46 -5.63 -2.13 7.73
N GLY A 47 -6.12 -2.81 8.77
CA GLY A 47 -5.87 -2.43 10.16
C GLY A 47 -4.39 -2.48 10.54
N CYS A 48 -3.67 -3.54 10.15
CA CYS A 48 -2.23 -3.65 10.38
C CYS A 48 -1.45 -2.52 9.69
N PHE A 49 -1.81 -2.13 8.46
CA PHE A 49 -1.16 -1.02 7.77
C PHE A 49 -1.41 0.32 8.45
N SER A 50 -2.65 0.57 8.89
CA SER A 50 -3.01 1.74 9.70
C SER A 50 -2.18 1.81 10.98
N GLU A 51 -2.10 0.69 11.71
CA GLU A 51 -1.35 0.57 12.95
C GLU A 51 0.15 0.78 12.73
N LEU A 52 0.71 0.26 11.63
CA LEU A 52 2.11 0.48 11.26
C LEU A 52 2.42 1.95 11.05
N ILE A 53 1.55 2.71 10.38
CA ILE A 53 1.73 4.15 10.18
C ILE A 53 1.73 4.88 11.53
N GLN A 54 0.75 4.58 12.38
CA GLN A 54 0.61 5.23 13.69
C GLN A 54 1.77 4.90 14.63
N LYS A 55 2.14 3.61 14.72
CA LYS A 55 3.26 3.15 15.53
C LYS A 55 4.60 3.67 15.01
N ALA A 56 4.80 3.74 13.70
CA ALA A 56 6.00 4.34 13.11
C ALA A 56 6.11 5.82 13.49
N HIS A 57 5.02 6.57 13.36
CA HIS A 57 4.98 7.96 13.78
C HIS A 57 5.31 8.11 15.28
N ALA A 58 4.70 7.28 16.13
CA ALA A 58 4.94 7.31 17.58
C ALA A 58 6.37 6.88 17.95
N HIS A 59 6.95 5.88 17.26
CA HIS A 59 8.28 5.36 17.56
C HIS A 59 9.38 6.34 17.16
N PHE A 60 9.27 6.93 15.96
CA PHE A 60 10.30 7.82 15.41
C PHE A 60 10.03 9.30 15.69
N GLN A 61 8.87 9.65 16.26
CA GLN A 61 8.42 11.03 16.51
C GLN A 61 8.48 11.91 15.26
N GLN A 62 8.22 11.29 14.09
CA GLN A 62 8.31 11.91 12.78
C GLN A 62 7.17 11.44 11.90
N LYS A 63 6.74 12.31 10.99
CA LYS A 63 5.73 11.96 9.99
C LYS A 63 6.25 10.91 9.00
N VAL A 64 5.41 9.94 8.66
CA VAL A 64 5.71 8.79 7.81
C VAL A 64 5.73 9.21 6.33
N VAL A 65 6.59 8.57 5.55
CA VAL A 65 6.60 8.69 4.09
C VAL A 65 6.22 7.35 3.48
N ILE A 66 5.25 7.35 2.58
CA ILE A 66 4.78 6.12 1.93
C ILE A 66 5.25 6.15 0.49
N LEU A 67 5.89 5.08 0.04
CA LEU A 67 6.33 4.91 -1.35
C LEU A 67 5.68 3.65 -1.93
N ILE A 68 4.75 3.87 -2.85
CA ILE A 68 4.04 2.82 -3.56
C ILE A 68 4.61 2.73 -4.96
N ASP A 69 5.36 1.67 -5.26
CA ASP A 69 5.91 1.46 -6.59
C ASP A 69 5.04 0.53 -7.44
N GLU A 70 5.05 0.76 -8.75
CA GLU A 70 4.34 -0.02 -9.77
C GLU A 70 2.87 -0.37 -9.42
N TYR A 71 2.13 0.57 -8.80
CA TYR A 71 0.81 0.28 -8.22
C TYR A 71 -0.24 -0.28 -9.20
N ASP A 72 -0.10 0.02 -10.48
CA ASP A 72 -1.00 -0.35 -11.57
C ASP A 72 -0.65 -1.70 -12.23
N LYS A 73 0.54 -2.24 -11.95
CA LYS A 73 1.01 -3.53 -12.46
C LYS A 73 0.05 -4.69 -12.23
N PRO A 74 -0.48 -4.96 -11.01
CA PRO A 74 -1.48 -6.01 -10.80
C PRO A 74 -2.71 -5.91 -11.69
N ILE A 75 -3.16 -4.70 -11.99
CA ILE A 75 -4.34 -4.49 -12.84
C ILE A 75 -3.98 -4.73 -14.30
N LEU A 76 -2.80 -4.29 -14.73
CA LEU A 76 -2.31 -4.44 -16.11
C LEU A 76 -1.99 -5.90 -16.43
N ASP A 77 -1.36 -6.63 -15.50
CA ASP A 77 -1.04 -8.05 -15.65
C ASP A 77 -2.30 -8.92 -15.77
N ASN A 78 -3.43 -8.45 -15.22
CA ASN A 78 -4.72 -9.14 -15.24
C ASN A 78 -5.76 -8.46 -16.15
N ILE A 79 -5.33 -7.64 -17.13
CA ILE A 79 -6.26 -6.90 -17.99
C ILE A 79 -7.22 -7.80 -18.79
N THR A 80 -6.81 -9.04 -19.06
CA THR A 80 -7.62 -10.06 -19.74
C THR A 80 -8.59 -10.81 -18.82
N ASP A 81 -8.49 -10.60 -17.50
CA ASP A 81 -9.40 -11.15 -16.49
C ASP A 81 -10.07 -10.00 -15.72
N PRO A 82 -11.24 -9.53 -16.18
CA PRO A 82 -11.94 -8.38 -15.60
C PRO A 82 -12.30 -8.54 -14.12
N GLU A 83 -12.62 -9.76 -13.67
CA GLU A 83 -13.00 -10.01 -12.27
C GLU A 83 -11.79 -9.88 -11.34
N THR A 84 -10.66 -10.50 -11.72
CA THR A 84 -9.41 -10.32 -10.97
C THR A 84 -8.96 -8.86 -11.00
N ALA A 85 -9.00 -8.20 -12.16
CA ALA A 85 -8.65 -6.78 -12.26
C ALA A 85 -9.54 -5.89 -11.38
N LYS A 86 -10.83 -6.20 -11.25
CA LYS A 86 -11.76 -5.50 -10.35
C LYS A 86 -11.40 -5.70 -8.89
N ILE A 87 -11.09 -6.93 -8.47
CA ILE A 87 -10.63 -7.22 -7.10
C ILE A 87 -9.35 -6.43 -6.78
N MET A 88 -8.39 -6.38 -7.70
CA MET A 88 -7.16 -5.60 -7.53
C MET A 88 -7.44 -4.10 -7.38
N ARG A 89 -8.36 -3.55 -8.19
CA ARG A 89 -8.80 -2.14 -8.05
C ARG A 89 -9.42 -1.86 -6.69
N GLU A 90 -10.28 -2.74 -6.19
CA GLU A 90 -10.88 -2.59 -4.86
C GLU A 90 -9.83 -2.68 -3.74
N GLY A 91 -8.85 -3.57 -3.86
CA GLY A 91 -7.70 -3.65 -2.95
C GLY A 91 -6.92 -2.33 -2.90
N LEU A 92 -6.63 -1.73 -4.06
CA LEU A 92 -5.97 -0.42 -4.15
C LEU A 92 -6.81 0.69 -3.51
N LYS A 93 -8.12 0.75 -3.77
CA LYS A 93 -9.01 1.74 -3.13
C LYS A 93 -8.96 1.63 -1.61
N ASN A 94 -8.97 0.42 -1.08
CA ASN A 94 -8.87 0.20 0.36
C ASN A 94 -7.52 0.73 0.91
N LEU A 95 -6.42 0.51 0.20
CA LEU A 95 -5.11 1.08 0.56
C LEU A 95 -5.14 2.61 0.60
N TYR A 96 -5.72 3.24 -0.42
CA TYR A 96 -5.90 4.69 -0.44
C TYR A 96 -6.77 5.20 0.71
N SER A 97 -7.82 4.45 1.10
CA SER A 97 -8.65 4.80 2.25
C SER A 97 -7.83 4.84 3.53
N VAL A 98 -7.06 3.78 3.83
CA VAL A 98 -6.22 3.72 5.03
C VAL A 98 -5.20 4.85 5.06
N ILE A 99 -4.60 5.19 3.92
CA ILE A 99 -3.67 6.33 3.80
C ILE A 99 -4.38 7.64 4.14
N LYS A 100 -5.58 7.86 3.59
CA LYS A 100 -6.38 9.07 3.83
C LYS A 100 -6.79 9.19 5.29
N ASP A 101 -7.22 8.09 5.91
CA ASP A 101 -7.66 8.06 7.31
C ASP A 101 -6.49 8.34 8.29
N ASN A 102 -5.24 8.18 7.84
CA ASN A 102 -4.03 8.42 8.62
C ASN A 102 -3.22 9.64 8.15
N ASP A 103 -3.81 10.56 7.38
CA ASP A 103 -3.10 11.69 6.76
C ASP A 103 -2.31 12.56 7.77
N GLN A 104 -2.80 12.70 9.00
CA GLN A 104 -2.19 13.48 10.07
C GLN A 104 -0.79 12.98 10.43
N PHE A 105 -0.56 11.67 10.32
CA PHE A 105 0.70 11.00 10.61
C PHE A 105 1.65 10.96 9.41
N ILE A 106 1.17 11.35 8.22
CA ILE A 106 1.90 11.20 6.96
C ILE A 106 2.45 12.56 6.51
N ARG A 107 3.67 12.56 5.99
CA ARG A 107 4.34 13.75 5.45
C ARG A 107 4.05 13.92 3.96
N PHE A 108 4.17 12.83 3.20
CA PHE A 108 3.78 12.73 1.79
C PHE A 108 3.71 11.26 1.37
N VAL A 109 2.98 11.02 0.29
CA VAL A 109 2.85 9.73 -0.36
C VAL A 109 3.36 9.86 -1.79
N PHE A 110 4.35 9.05 -2.16
CA PHE A 110 4.84 8.93 -3.52
C PHE A 110 4.27 7.67 -4.14
N ILE A 111 3.70 7.80 -5.33
CA ILE A 111 3.10 6.67 -6.05
C ILE A 111 3.65 6.69 -7.47
N THR A 112 4.32 5.61 -7.85
CA THR A 112 4.88 5.38 -9.19
C THR A 112 4.11 4.24 -9.85
N GLY A 113 3.91 4.34 -11.17
CA GLY A 113 3.19 3.36 -11.96
C GLY A 113 3.97 3.01 -13.22
N VAL A 114 3.69 1.84 -13.79
CA VAL A 114 4.34 1.34 -15.00
C VAL A 114 3.72 1.90 -16.29
N SER A 115 2.48 2.40 -16.23
CA SER A 115 1.74 2.88 -17.41
C SER A 115 1.37 4.36 -17.33
N LYS A 116 1.30 5.03 -18.50
CA LYS A 116 0.79 6.41 -18.60
C LYS A 116 -0.74 6.51 -18.38
N PHE A 117 -1.46 5.39 -18.47
CA PHE A 117 -2.93 5.33 -18.41
C PHE A 117 -3.50 5.18 -17.00
N SER A 118 -2.66 4.84 -16.02
CA SER A 118 -3.11 4.47 -14.67
C SER A 118 -3.64 5.63 -13.83
N LYS A 119 -3.23 6.88 -14.13
CA LYS A 119 -3.77 8.09 -13.50
C LYS A 119 -5.26 8.32 -13.79
N VAL A 120 -5.80 7.83 -14.91
CA VAL A 120 -7.20 8.09 -15.29
C VAL A 120 -8.15 6.99 -14.80
N SER A 121 -7.68 5.75 -14.76
CA SER A 121 -8.50 4.57 -14.44
C SER A 121 -8.86 4.44 -12.95
N ILE A 122 -7.94 4.77 -12.03
CA ILE A 122 -8.12 4.52 -10.59
C ILE A 122 -8.61 5.77 -9.84
N PHE A 123 -8.17 6.96 -10.26
CA PHE A 123 -8.56 8.21 -9.63
C PHE A 123 -9.92 8.76 -10.09
N SER A 124 -10.50 8.25 -11.18
CA SER A 124 -11.84 8.66 -11.63
C SER A 124 -12.96 8.32 -10.63
N GLY A 125 -12.75 7.31 -9.77
CA GLY A 125 -13.68 6.94 -8.69
C GLY A 125 -13.39 7.59 -7.34
N LEU A 126 -12.22 8.23 -7.16
CA LEU A 126 -11.80 8.86 -5.90
C LEU A 126 -12.13 10.37 -5.83
N ASN A 127 -12.57 10.97 -6.95
CA ASN A 127 -13.01 12.37 -7.03
C ASN A 127 -14.54 12.50 -6.85
N LYS A 128 -15.06 12.07 -5.70
CA LYS A 128 -16.40 12.46 -5.25
C LYS A 128 -16.33 13.12 -3.89
#